data_AF-A0A966ZDJ2-F1
#
_entry.id   AF-A0A966ZDJ2-F1
#
_cell.length_a   1.000
_cell.length_b   1.000
_cell.length_c   1.000
_cell.angle_alpha   90.00
_cell.angle_beta   90.00
_cell.angle_gamma   90.00
#
_symmetry.space_group_name_H-M   'P 1'
#
loop_
_entity.id
_entity.type
_entity.pdbx_description
1 polymer ?
#
loop_
_entity_poly.entity_id
_entity_poly.type
_entity_poly.pdbx_seq_one_letter_code
_entity_poly.pdbx_strand_id
1 'polypeptide(L)'
;MEEANCRIWDHSICFFPACSAAIHHSVRVVLRFIAVLLALVQTSNGRFYMDPDGTAYADIARAWLCGDWGLALNGYWSPLYSWLLALIYGVVQPGPAGQIIATLTGFLFLLVAWEWLLAEWLLAEWEGAAGPATHPRLVMLAG
;
A
#
# COMPACT_ATOMS: atom_id res chain seq x y z
N MET A 1 14.56 54.98 -19.91
CA MET A 1 13.37 54.58 -20.67
C MET A 1 13.82 53.59 -21.72
N GLU A 2 13.89 52.32 -21.36
CA GLU A 2 14.03 51.25 -22.35
C GLU A 2 13.20 50.07 -21.83
N GLU A 3 11.99 49.95 -22.39
CA GLU A 3 11.02 48.92 -22.07
C GLU A 3 11.53 47.59 -22.63
N ALA A 4 11.92 46.68 -21.72
CA ALA A 4 12.26 45.31 -22.06
C ALA A 4 10.97 44.53 -22.37
N ASN A 5 10.58 44.59 -23.65
CA ASN A 5 9.62 43.76 -24.33
C ASN A 5 9.98 42.27 -24.19
N CYS A 6 9.42 41.60 -23.19
CA CYS A 6 9.58 40.15 -22.97
C CYS A 6 8.69 39.39 -23.97
N ARG A 7 9.31 39.04 -25.10
CA ARG A 7 8.73 38.30 -26.22
C ARG A 7 8.28 36.90 -25.81
N ILE A 8 7.04 36.59 -26.19
CA ILE A 8 6.25 35.38 -25.99
C ILE A 8 6.74 34.25 -26.93
N TRP A 9 8.03 33.91 -26.88
CA TRP A 9 8.60 32.84 -27.71
C TRP A 9 9.69 32.08 -26.95
N ASP A 10 9.27 31.31 -25.95
CA ASP A 10 10.05 30.16 -25.53
C ASP A 10 9.10 28.99 -25.23
N HIS A 11 9.28 27.89 -25.97
CA HIS A 11 8.62 26.61 -25.74
C HIS A 11 9.19 25.88 -24.51
N SER A 12 9.99 26.57 -23.70
CA SER A 12 10.27 26.23 -22.31
C SER A 12 8.97 26.17 -21.51
N ILE A 13 8.46 24.95 -21.45
CA ILE A 13 7.68 24.40 -20.36
C ILE A 13 8.25 24.92 -19.02
N CYS A 14 7.78 26.08 -18.57
CA CYS A 14 7.75 26.44 -17.16
C CYS A 14 6.70 25.54 -16.49
N PHE A 15 6.96 24.22 -16.50
CA PHE A 15 6.22 23.27 -15.68
C PHE A 15 6.47 23.75 -14.26
N PHE A 16 5.44 24.22 -13.56
CA PHE A 16 5.47 24.41 -12.12
C PHE A 16 5.68 23.01 -11.48
N PRO A 17 6.91 22.57 -11.16
CA PRO A 17 7.10 21.20 -10.66
C PRO A 17 6.49 21.09 -9.27
N ALA A 18 6.53 22.19 -8.52
CA ALA A 18 5.95 22.34 -7.18
C ALA A 18 4.41 22.30 -7.19
N CYS A 19 3.74 22.96 -8.16
CA CYS A 19 2.27 22.95 -8.23
C CYS A 19 1.74 21.57 -8.65
N SER A 20 2.37 20.95 -9.66
CA SER A 20 2.05 19.58 -10.07
C SER A 20 2.29 18.59 -8.92
N ALA A 21 3.43 18.64 -8.24
CA ALA A 21 3.73 17.76 -7.09
C ALA A 21 2.74 17.93 -5.93
N ALA A 22 2.35 19.17 -5.59
CA ALA A 22 1.37 19.45 -4.54
C ALA A 22 -0.03 18.92 -4.88
N ILE A 23 -0.45 19.03 -6.14
CA ILE A 23 -1.72 18.47 -6.62
C ILE A 23 -1.69 16.94 -6.57
N HIS A 24 -0.61 16.30 -7.04
CA HIS A 24 -0.45 14.85 -6.96
C HIS A 24 -0.46 14.33 -5.52
N HIS A 25 0.15 15.06 -4.58
CA HIS A 25 0.14 14.70 -3.17
C HIS A 25 -1.27 14.79 -2.56
N SER A 26 -1.98 15.89 -2.81
CA SER A 26 -3.31 16.13 -2.26
C SER A 26 -4.32 15.09 -2.75
N VAL A 27 -4.27 14.75 -4.05
CA VAL A 27 -5.12 13.70 -4.64
C VAL A 27 -4.83 12.34 -4.01
N ARG A 28 -3.56 11.97 -3.81
CA ARG A 28 -3.19 10.71 -3.15
C ARG A 28 -3.73 10.63 -1.72
N VAL A 29 -3.61 11.71 -0.95
CA VAL A 29 -4.14 11.76 0.42
C VAL A 29 -5.65 11.54 0.43
N VAL A 30 -6.40 12.25 -0.43
CA VAL A 30 -7.86 12.08 -0.53
C VAL A 30 -8.24 10.65 -0.91
N LEU A 31 -7.58 10.07 -1.91
CA LEU A 31 -7.84 8.69 -2.34
C LEU A 31 -7.55 7.68 -1.23
N ARG A 32 -6.47 7.85 -0.46
CA ARG A 32 -6.16 7.00 0.70
C ARG A 32 -7.24 7.09 1.76
N PHE A 33 -7.69 8.30 2.10
CA PHE A 33 -8.77 8.49 3.06
C PHE A 33 -10.05 7.81 2.60
N ILE A 34 -10.44 7.99 1.33
CA ILE A 34 -11.61 7.33 0.76
C ILE A 34 -11.46 5.81 0.83
N ALA A 35 -10.28 5.28 0.45
CA ALA A 35 -10.03 3.84 0.45
C ALA A 35 -10.12 3.22 1.86
N VAL A 36 -9.54 3.89 2.87
CA VAL A 36 -9.63 3.45 4.27
C VAL A 36 -11.07 3.51 4.79
N LEU A 37 -11.82 4.57 4.45
CA LEU A 37 -13.23 4.68 4.82
C LEU A 37 -14.08 3.58 4.20
N LEU A 38 -13.87 3.30 2.90
CA LEU A 38 -14.56 2.21 2.21
C LEU A 38 -14.21 0.84 2.82
N ALA A 39 -12.95 0.60 3.15
CA ALA A 39 -12.53 -0.63 3.84
C ALA A 39 -13.20 -0.77 5.21
N LEU A 40 -13.30 0.32 5.99
CA LEU A 40 -13.99 0.30 7.28
C LEU A 40 -15.50 0.02 7.13
N VAL A 41 -16.16 0.64 6.15
CA VAL A 41 -17.59 0.41 5.87
C VAL A 41 -17.83 -1.02 5.41
N GLN A 42 -17.00 -1.54 4.49
CA GLN A 42 -17.10 -2.90 3.97
C GLN A 42 -16.94 -3.94 5.10
N THR A 43 -15.86 -3.82 5.88
CA THR A 43 -15.58 -4.73 7.00
C THR A 43 -16.65 -4.66 8.08
N SER A 44 -17.19 -3.47 8.36
CA SER A 44 -18.25 -3.30 9.34
C SER A 44 -19.55 -3.98 8.92
N ASN A 45 -19.91 -3.92 7.64
CA ASN A 45 -21.10 -4.60 7.10
C ASN A 45 -20.89 -6.11 6.99
N GLY A 46 -19.70 -6.55 6.60
CA GLY A 46 -19.34 -7.96 6.41
C GLY A 46 -18.93 -8.71 7.68
N ARG A 47 -18.86 -8.06 8.85
CA ARG A 47 -18.27 -8.65 10.08
C ARG A 47 -18.89 -9.97 10.59
N PHE A 48 -20.10 -10.30 10.13
CA PHE A 48 -20.80 -11.56 10.48
C PHE A 48 -20.86 -12.54 9.30
N TYR A 49 -20.31 -12.17 8.16
CA TYR A 49 -20.25 -12.97 6.96
C TYR A 49 -18.79 -13.33 6.70
N MET A 50 -18.48 -14.62 6.76
CA MET A 50 -17.15 -15.12 6.48
C MET A 50 -17.21 -16.05 5.28
N ASP A 51 -16.48 -15.68 4.25
CA ASP A 51 -16.35 -16.51 3.06
C ASP A 51 -15.63 -17.83 3.41
N PRO A 52 -15.90 -18.92 2.67
CA PRO A 52 -15.22 -20.20 2.86
C PRO A 52 -13.69 -20.07 2.85
N ASP A 53 -13.16 -19.22 1.98
CA ASP A 53 -11.73 -18.93 1.89
C ASP A 53 -11.20 -18.24 3.15
N GLY A 54 -11.99 -17.32 3.71
CA GLY A 54 -11.68 -16.65 4.97
C GLY A 54 -11.60 -17.65 6.12
N THR A 55 -12.56 -18.57 6.22
CA THR A 55 -12.53 -19.63 7.23
C THR A 55 -11.33 -20.56 7.06
N ALA A 56 -10.99 -20.96 5.83
CA ALA A 56 -9.85 -21.83 5.56
C ALA A 56 -8.52 -21.17 5.95
N TYR A 57 -8.32 -19.89 5.63
CA TYR A 57 -7.14 -19.16 6.07
C TYR A 57 -7.07 -19.01 7.59
N ALA A 58 -8.21 -18.82 8.26
CA ALA A 58 -8.25 -18.75 9.71
C ALA A 58 -7.86 -20.07 10.38
N ASP A 59 -8.29 -21.20 9.82
CA ASP A 59 -7.92 -22.52 10.32
C ASP A 59 -6.43 -22.81 10.12
N ILE A 60 -5.88 -22.46 8.94
CA ILE A 60 -4.43 -22.61 8.68
C ILE A 60 -3.62 -21.70 9.60
N ALA A 61 -4.05 -20.46 9.83
CA ALA A 61 -3.39 -19.56 10.76
C ALA A 61 -3.37 -20.12 12.19
N ARG A 62 -4.47 -20.74 12.64
CA ARG A 62 -4.50 -21.45 13.93
C ARG A 62 -3.61 -22.69 13.94
N ALA A 63 -3.51 -23.42 12.83
CA ALA A 63 -2.60 -24.56 12.69
C ALA A 63 -1.14 -24.14 12.89
N TRP A 64 -0.74 -22.99 12.34
CA TRP A 64 0.58 -22.39 12.58
C TRP A 64 0.82 -22.08 14.07
N LEU A 65 -0.19 -21.57 14.78
CA LEU A 65 -0.08 -21.26 16.22
C LEU A 65 -0.07 -22.51 17.10
N CYS A 66 -0.80 -23.56 16.73
CA CYS A 66 -0.90 -24.81 17.46
C CYS A 66 0.23 -25.81 17.13
N GLY A 67 1.05 -25.53 16.12
CA GLY A 67 2.10 -26.44 15.65
C GLY A 67 1.56 -27.66 14.87
N ASP A 68 0.37 -27.55 14.29
CA ASP A 68 -0.19 -28.58 13.41
C ASP A 68 0.37 -28.41 11.99
N TRP A 69 1.54 -29.01 11.76
CA TRP A 69 2.26 -28.93 10.49
C TRP A 69 1.49 -29.55 9.32
N GLY A 70 0.61 -30.52 9.57
CA GLY A 70 -0.14 -31.22 8.52
C GLY A 70 -1.15 -30.31 7.83
N LEU A 71 -1.78 -29.41 8.59
CA LEU A 71 -2.67 -28.38 8.06
C LEU A 71 -1.94 -27.08 7.72
N ALA A 72 -0.88 -26.73 8.47
CA ALA A 72 -0.15 -25.47 8.30
C ALA A 72 0.66 -25.41 6.99
N LEU A 73 1.27 -26.53 6.57
CA LEU A 73 2.03 -26.62 5.34
C LEU A 73 1.12 -27.04 4.19
N ASN A 74 0.68 -26.06 3.40
CA ASN A 74 -0.19 -26.29 2.24
C ASN A 74 0.32 -25.50 1.02
N GLY A 75 0.42 -26.16 -0.14
CA GLY A 75 0.82 -25.52 -1.40
C GLY A 75 -0.31 -24.85 -2.19
N TYR A 76 -1.56 -25.01 -1.74
CA TYR A 76 -2.75 -24.39 -2.34
C TYR A 76 -2.95 -22.95 -1.85
N TRP A 77 -2.66 -22.69 -0.58
CA TRP A 77 -2.89 -21.39 0.06
C TRP A 77 -1.60 -20.56 0.12
N SER A 78 -1.73 -19.23 0.06
CA SER A 78 -0.57 -18.34 0.15
C SER A 78 0.04 -18.38 1.56
N PRO A 79 1.30 -18.80 1.74
CA PRO A 79 1.89 -18.95 3.06
C PRO A 79 2.06 -17.62 3.78
N LEU A 80 2.39 -16.55 3.03
CA LEU A 80 2.59 -15.22 3.59
C LEU A 80 1.31 -14.68 4.24
N TYR A 81 0.16 -14.89 3.61
CA TYR A 81 -1.11 -14.42 4.15
C TYR A 81 -1.48 -15.20 5.42
N SER A 82 -1.33 -16.53 5.41
CA SER A 82 -1.55 -17.37 6.59
C SER A 82 -0.65 -16.99 7.77
N TRP A 83 0.62 -16.65 7.53
CA TRP A 83 1.54 -16.19 8.57
C TRP A 83 1.17 -14.84 9.14
N LEU A 84 0.80 -13.89 8.28
CA LEU A 84 0.33 -12.58 8.73
C LEU A 84 -0.91 -12.73 9.61
N LEU A 85 -1.83 -13.60 9.21
CA LEU A 85 -3.05 -13.90 9.96
C LEU A 85 -2.75 -14.62 11.28
N ALA A 86 -1.78 -15.54 11.29
CA ALA A 86 -1.32 -16.21 12.52
C ALA A 86 -0.73 -15.21 13.52
N LEU A 87 0.09 -14.25 13.07
CA LEU A 87 0.61 -13.18 13.94
C LEU A 87 -0.52 -12.36 14.56
N ILE A 88 -1.54 -12.02 13.77
CA ILE A 88 -2.70 -11.26 14.25
C ILE A 88 -3.51 -12.09 15.25
N TYR A 89 -3.77 -13.36 14.95
CA TYR A 89 -4.52 -14.25 15.84
C TYR A 89 -3.76 -14.67 17.09
N GLY A 90 -2.44 -14.55 17.10
CA GLY A 90 -1.63 -14.67 18.31
C GLY A 90 -1.90 -13.56 19.33
N VAL A 91 -2.38 -12.41 18.88
CA VAL A 91 -2.67 -11.23 19.74
C VAL A 91 -4.17 -11.00 19.91
N VAL A 92 -4.98 -11.32 18.90
CA VAL A 92 -6.42 -11.03 18.85
C VAL A 92 -7.23 -12.30 18.60
N GLN A 93 -8.24 -12.53 19.43
CA GLN A 93 -9.10 -13.71 19.25
C GLN A 93 -9.89 -13.64 17.92
N PRO A 94 -10.10 -14.77 17.22
CA PRO A 94 -10.76 -14.85 15.91
C PRO A 94 -12.30 -14.67 15.97
N GLY A 95 -12.79 -13.68 16.71
CA GLY A 95 -14.18 -13.24 16.70
C GLY A 95 -14.44 -12.10 15.69
N PRO A 96 -15.65 -11.51 15.67
CA PRO A 96 -16.00 -10.43 14.72
C PRO A 96 -15.04 -9.23 14.78
N ALA A 97 -14.57 -8.87 15.98
CA ALA A 97 -13.58 -7.81 16.16
C ALA A 97 -12.19 -8.21 15.61
N GLY A 98 -11.77 -9.46 15.85
CA GLY A 98 -10.50 -9.98 15.34
C GLY A 98 -10.48 -10.07 13.82
N GLN A 99 -11.63 -10.35 13.21
CA GLN A 99 -11.77 -10.37 11.76
C GLN A 99 -11.71 -8.98 11.15
N ILE A 100 -12.33 -7.97 11.78
CA ILE A 100 -12.17 -6.57 11.38
C ILE A 100 -10.70 -6.17 11.44
N ILE A 101 -10.01 -6.49 12.55
CA ILE A 101 -8.59 -6.17 12.72
C ILE A 101 -7.73 -6.88 11.67
N ALA A 102 -7.97 -8.17 11.42
CA ALA A 102 -7.25 -8.94 10.42
C ALA A 102 -7.41 -8.36 9.01
N THR A 103 -8.64 -8.07 8.60
CA THR A 103 -8.92 -7.52 7.27
C THR A 103 -8.36 -6.11 7.12
N LEU A 104 -8.48 -5.25 8.13
CA LEU A 104 -7.91 -3.91 8.10
C LEU A 104 -6.38 -3.96 8.05
N THR A 105 -5.75 -4.86 8.80
CA THR A 105 -4.29 -5.04 8.78
C THR A 105 -3.81 -5.48 7.39
N GLY A 106 -4.48 -6.47 6.79
CA GLY A 106 -4.17 -6.92 5.43
C GLY A 106 -4.36 -5.81 4.39
N PHE A 107 -5.45 -5.05 4.50
CA PHE A 107 -5.71 -3.91 3.62
C PHE A 107 -4.65 -2.81 3.74
N LEU A 108 -4.26 -2.45 4.97
CA LEU A 108 -3.21 -1.45 5.21
C LEU A 108 -1.85 -1.92 4.70
N PHE A 109 -1.53 -3.21 4.88
CA PHE A 109 -0.31 -3.79 4.34
C PHE A 109 -0.26 -3.68 2.81
N LEU A 110 -1.35 -4.04 2.14
CA LEU A 110 -1.47 -3.91 0.67
C LEU A 110 -1.39 -2.45 0.22
N LEU A 111 -2.01 -1.52 0.95
CA LEU A 111 -1.96 -0.10 0.65
C LEU A 111 -0.53 0.43 0.74
N VAL A 112 0.22 0.05 1.78
CA VAL A 112 1.64 0.42 1.94
C VAL A 112 2.49 -0.19 0.82
N ALA A 113 2.28 -1.48 0.52
CA ALA A 113 3.01 -2.14 -0.56
C ALA A 113 2.74 -1.49 -1.93
N TRP A 114 1.50 -1.11 -2.19
CA TRP A 114 1.11 -0.38 -3.40
C TRP A 114 1.75 1.00 -3.49
N GLU A 115 1.77 1.75 -2.39
CA GLU A 115 2.43 3.07 -2.34
C GLU A 115 3.94 2.96 -2.54
N TRP A 116 4.55 1.93 -1.97
CA TRP A 116 5.97 1.64 -2.19
C TRP A 116 6.25 1.32 -3.66
N LEU A 117 5.45 0.44 -4.27
CA LEU A 117 5.55 0.10 -5.69
C LEU A 117 5.37 1.33 -6.59
N LEU A 118 4.36 2.15 -6.34
CA LEU A 118 4.11 3.36 -7.11
C LEU A 118 5.24 4.37 -6.95
N ALA A 119 5.78 4.53 -5.74
CA ALA A 119 6.89 5.43 -5.50
C ALA A 119 8.15 4.99 -6.27
N GLU A 120 8.42 3.68 -6.29
CA GLU A 120 9.55 3.13 -7.03
C GLU A 120 9.38 3.28 -8.53
N TRP A 121 8.17 3.01 -9.04
CA TRP A 121 7.88 3.13 -10.46
C TRP A 121 8.02 4.57 -10.97
N LEU A 122 7.53 5.56 -10.21
CA LEU A 122 7.66 6.97 -10.56
C LEU A 122 9.11 7.48 -10.52
N LEU A 123 9.93 6.93 -9.62
CA LEU A 123 11.36 7.22 -9.58
C LEU A 123 12.07 6.65 -10.81
N ALA A 124 11.76 5.41 -11.17
CA ALA A 124 12.33 4.78 -12.36
C ALA A 124 11.97 5.52 -13.66
N GLU A 125 10.73 6.02 -13.78
CA GLU A 125 10.33 6.87 -14.91
C GLU A 125 11.11 8.18 -14.97
N TRP A 126 11.36 8.81 -13.82
CA TRP A 126 12.12 10.06 -13.75
C TRP A 126 13.59 9.84 -14.13
N GLU A 127 14.20 8.75 -13.66
CA GLU A 127 15.57 8.38 -14.03
C GLU A 127 15.69 8.03 -15.53
N GLY A 128 14.70 7.33 -16.09
CA GLY A 128 14.63 7.04 -17.52
C GLY A 128 14.48 8.29 -18.39
N ALA A 129 13.80 9.32 -17.88
CA ALA A 129 13.63 10.61 -18.56
C ALA A 129 14.84 11.57 -18.37
N ALA A 130 15.58 11.46 -17.26
CA ALA A 130 16.67 12.35 -16.90
C ALA A 130 18.05 11.95 -17.49
N GLY A 131 18.17 10.77 -18.11
CA GLY A 131 19.47 10.20 -18.46
C GLY A 131 20.22 9.69 -17.22
N PRO A 132 21.32 8.93 -17.37
CA PRO A 132 21.91 8.14 -16.29
C PRO A 132 22.49 9.04 -15.18
N ALA A 133 21.69 9.30 -14.15
CA ALA A 133 22.12 9.98 -12.93
C ALA A 133 21.77 9.09 -11.73
N THR A 134 22.82 8.73 -10.99
CA THR A 134 22.90 7.93 -9.77
C THR A 134 21.72 8.09 -8.79
N HIS A 135 21.15 6.95 -8.38
CA HIS A 135 20.00 6.80 -7.48
C HIS A 135 20.00 7.73 -6.25
N PRO A 136 19.07 8.69 -6.15
CA PRO A 136 19.03 9.67 -5.07
C PRO A 136 18.59 9.10 -3.71
N ARG A 137 17.87 7.96 -3.67
CA ARG A 137 17.37 7.37 -2.42
C ARG A 137 18.43 6.61 -1.60
N LEU A 138 19.48 6.07 -2.21
CA LEU A 138 20.58 5.42 -1.49
C LEU A 138 21.51 6.43 -0.80
N VAL A 139 21.57 7.67 -1.31
CA VAL A 139 22.38 8.74 -0.72
C VAL A 139 21.73 9.31 0.56
N MET A 140 20.40 9.38 0.63
CA MET A 140 19.70 9.88 1.82
C MET A 140 19.68 8.92 3.01
N LEU A 141 19.85 7.62 2.80
CA LEU A 141 19.93 6.62 3.88
C LEU A 141 21.37 6.32 4.33
N ALA A 142 22.36 6.91 3.66
CA ALA A 142 23.78 6.76 3.95
C ALA A 142 24.40 8.01 4.64
N GLY A 143 23.59 9.00 5.04
CA GLY A 143 24.01 10.24 5.69
C GLY A 143 23.40 10.44 7.07
#